data_AF-A0A7Y4U1J8-F1
#
_entry.id   AF-A0A7Y4U1J8-F1
#
_cell.length_a   1.000
_cell.length_b   1.000
_cell.length_c   1.000
_cell.angle_alpha   90.00
_cell.angle_beta   90.00
_cell.angle_gamma   90.00
#
_symmetry.space_group_name_H-M   'P 1'
#
loop_
_entity.id
_entity.type
_entity.pdbx_description
1 polymer ?
#
loop_
_entity_poly.entity_id
_entity_poly.type
_entity_poly.pdbx_seq_one_letter_code
_entity_poly.pdbx_strand_id
1 'polypeptide(L)' 'HTFAPGTSPGTVVDTKSGTAWQVKEEHLADPSGNEKLPRLGGHVSFWFGWYAFYPATEVYARE' A
#
# COMPACT_ATOMS: atom_id res chain seq x y z
N HIS A 1 -13.57 -6.68 4.04
CA HIS A 1 -12.38 -6.79 4.91
C HIS A 1 -12.11 -5.45 5.57
N THR A 2 -11.54 -5.46 6.76
CA THR A 2 -11.01 -4.28 7.44
C THR A 2 -9.61 -4.64 7.90
N PHE A 3 -8.60 -3.83 7.56
CA PHE A 3 -7.20 -4.22 7.75
C PHE A 3 -6.49 -3.32 8.77
N ALA A 4 -5.61 -3.93 9.54
CA ALA A 4 -4.62 -3.26 10.39
C ALA A 4 -3.19 -3.62 9.91
N PRO A 5 -2.15 -2.83 10.27
CA PRO A 5 -0.77 -3.18 9.99
C PRO A 5 -0.40 -4.56 10.59
N GLY A 6 0.31 -5.38 9.82
CA GLY A 6 0.87 -6.63 10.32
C GLY A 6 2.20 -6.42 11.06
N THR A 7 2.70 -7.48 11.70
CA THR A 7 3.95 -7.44 12.48
C THR A 7 5.21 -7.45 11.61
N SER A 8 5.07 -7.76 10.32
CA SER A 8 6.18 -7.83 9.37
C SER A 8 5.95 -6.87 8.18
N PRO A 9 7.01 -6.29 7.60
CA PRO A 9 6.88 -5.46 6.40
C PRO A 9 6.11 -6.19 5.28
N GLY A 10 5.23 -5.44 4.61
CA GLY A 10 4.41 -5.99 3.52
C GLY A 10 3.30 -6.94 3.97
N THR A 11 2.88 -6.90 5.23
CA THR A 11 1.73 -7.69 5.73
C THR A 11 0.66 -6.80 6.34
N VAL A 12 -0.59 -7.23 6.21
CA VAL A 12 -1.76 -6.61 6.86
C VAL A 12 -2.62 -7.68 7.52
N VAL A 13 -3.32 -7.37 8.60
CA VAL A 13 -4.17 -8.32 9.32
C VAL A 13 -5.63 -7.93 9.14
N ASP A 14 -6.47 -8.86 8.69
CA ASP A 14 -7.92 -8.65 8.68
C ASP A 14 -8.43 -8.64 10.13
N THR A 15 -8.98 -7.51 10.57
CA THR A 15 -9.40 -7.30 11.96
C THR A 15 -10.59 -8.16 12.36
N LYS A 16 -11.34 -8.71 11.38
CA LYS A 16 -12.47 -9.59 11.67
C LYS A 16 -12.05 -11.05 11.85
N SER A 17 -11.11 -11.55 11.04
CA SER A 17 -10.69 -12.96 11.06
C SER A 17 -9.36 -13.19 11.79
N GLY A 18 -8.55 -12.15 12.00
CA GLY A 18 -7.19 -12.26 12.53
C GLY A 18 -6.19 -12.78 11.50
N THR A 19 -6.61 -13.06 10.27
CA THR A 19 -5.74 -13.61 9.22
C THR A 19 -4.73 -12.56 8.77
N ALA A 20 -3.46 -12.95 8.69
CA ALA A 20 -2.41 -12.13 8.09
C ALA A 20 -2.38 -12.33 6.57
N TRP A 21 -2.44 -11.25 5.81
CA TRP A 21 -2.40 -11.22 4.36
C TRP A 21 -1.08 -10.62 3.87
N GLN A 22 -0.58 -11.13 2.76
CA GLN A 22 0.62 -10.60 2.12
C GLN A 22 0.25 -9.52 1.10
N VAL A 23 0.89 -8.35 1.20
CA VAL A 23 0.80 -7.30 0.18
C VAL A 23 1.69 -7.70 -1.00
N LYS A 24 1.10 -7.80 -2.19
CA LYS A 24 1.78 -7.92 -3.48
C LYS A 24 1.55 -6.65 -4.30
N GLU A 25 2.29 -6.51 -5.39
CA GLU A 25 2.19 -5.38 -6.32
C GLU A 25 0.73 -5.06 -6.69
N GLU A 26 -0.02 -6.09 -7.12
CA GLU A 26 -1.35 -5.91 -7.72
C GLU A 26 -2.50 -6.43 -6.86
N HIS A 27 -2.22 -7.07 -5.72
CA HIS A 27 -3.25 -7.65 -4.86
C HIS A 27 -2.77 -7.92 -3.44
N LEU A 28 -3.70 -8.11 -2.52
CA LEU A 28 -3.47 -8.84 -1.27
C LEU A 28 -3.70 -10.33 -1.52
N ALA A 29 -2.82 -11.17 -1.00
CA ALA A 29 -2.95 -12.63 -1.04
C ALA A 29 -3.17 -13.17 0.39
N ASP A 30 -4.16 -14.04 0.55
CA ASP A 30 -4.37 -14.74 1.80
C ASP A 30 -3.28 -15.83 2.02
N PRO A 31 -3.10 -16.36 3.24
CA PRO A 31 -2.10 -17.39 3.52
C PRO A 31 -2.27 -18.67 2.70
N SER A 32 -3.50 -19.01 2.30
CA SER A 32 -3.77 -20.20 1.50
C SER A 32 -3.54 -19.98 0.00
N GLY A 33 -3.44 -18.74 -0.45
CA GLY A 33 -3.29 -18.34 -1.85
C GLY A 33 -4.56 -18.53 -2.70
N ASN A 34 -5.68 -18.91 -2.06
CA ASN A 34 -6.96 -19.15 -2.73
C ASN A 34 -7.74 -17.86 -2.93
N GLU A 35 -7.52 -16.86 -2.09
CA GLU A 35 -8.20 -15.57 -2.18
C GLU A 35 -7.20 -14.45 -2.52
N LYS A 36 -7.62 -13.61 -3.47
CA LYS A 36 -6.86 -12.44 -3.92
C LYS A 36 -7.77 -11.23 -3.95
N LEU A 37 -7.36 -10.17 -3.27
CA LEU A 37 -8.07 -8.89 -3.28
C LEU A 37 -7.29 -7.90 -4.15
N PRO A 38 -7.83 -7.45 -5.30
CA PRO A 38 -7.11 -6.60 -6.23
C PRO A 38 -6.78 -5.23 -5.63
N ARG A 39 -5.70 -4.63 -6.10
CA ARG A 39 -5.33 -3.25 -5.76
C ARG A 39 -6.46 -2.30 -6.14
N LEU A 40 -6.77 -1.35 -5.25
CA LEU A 40 -7.69 -0.26 -5.59
C LEU A 40 -7.07 0.57 -6.73
N GLY A 41 -7.91 1.00 -7.68
CA GLY A 41 -7.48 1.89 -8.74
C GLY A 41 -6.86 3.16 -8.16
N GLY A 42 -5.61 3.42 -8.53
CA GLY A 42 -4.88 4.63 -8.14
C GLY A 42 -4.50 5.44 -9.38
N HIS A 43 -4.44 6.76 -9.23
CA HIS A 43 -3.87 7.62 -10.25
C HIS A 43 -2.37 7.74 -10.03
N VAL A 44 -1.58 7.52 -11.08
CA VAL A 44 -0.15 7.80 -11.04
C VAL A 44 0.01 9.32 -11.04
N SER A 45 0.53 9.84 -9.94
CA SER A 45 0.90 11.25 -9.80
C SER A 45 2.39 11.34 -9.60
N PHE A 46 3.04 12.19 -10.39
CA PHE A 46 4.47 12.41 -10.28
C PHE A 46 4.76 13.57 -9.33
N TRP A 47 5.73 13.38 -8.44
CA TRP A 47 6.13 14.40 -7.47
C TRP A 47 6.58 15.71 -8.14
N PHE A 48 7.21 15.63 -9.33
CA PHE A 48 7.63 16.83 -10.06
C PHE A 48 6.46 17.66 -10.58
N GLY A 49 5.33 17.01 -10.92
CA GLY A 49 4.10 17.71 -11.31
C GLY A 49 3.50 18.45 -10.12
N TRP A 50 3.48 17.81 -8.95
CA TRP A 50 3.08 18.46 -7.70
C TRP A 50 3.98 19.66 -7.37
N TYR A 51 5.30 19.48 -7.41
CA TYR A 51 6.27 20.54 -7.11
C TYR A 51 6.15 21.74 -8.06
N ALA A 52 5.82 21.53 -9.34
CA ALA A 52 5.59 22.62 -10.30
C ALA A 52 4.44 23.56 -9.88
N PHE A 53 3.40 23.03 -9.21
CA PHE A 53 2.29 23.83 -8.68
C PHE A 53 2.54 24.34 -7.26
N TYR A 54 3.37 23.65 -6.47
CA TYR A 54 3.66 23.96 -5.07
C TYR A 54 5.17 24.00 -4.82
N PRO A 55 5.89 25.02 -5.33
CA PRO A 55 7.36 25.05 -5.33
C PRO A 55 7.99 25.20 -3.94
N ALA A 56 7.21 25.58 -2.92
CA ALA A 56 7.67 25.63 -1.55
C ALA A 56 7.66 24.26 -0.84
N THR A 57 7.18 23.20 -1.50
CA THR A 57 7.17 21.84 -0.93
C THR A 57 8.61 21.34 -0.79
N GLU A 58 9.05 21.05 0.43
CA GLU A 58 10.36 20.42 0.65
C GLU A 58 10.37 19.00 0.07
N VAL A 59 11.34 18.72 -0.81
CA VAL A 59 11.56 17.38 -1.35
C VAL A 59 12.80 16.82 -0.69
N TYR A 60 12.65 15.71 0.03
CA TYR A 60 13.78 15.03 0.64
C TYR A 60 14.67 14.41 -0.43
N ALA A 61 15.93 14.84 -0.51
CA ALA A 61 16.98 14.19 -1.27
C ALA A 61 18.04 13.64 -0.29
N ARG A 62 18.51 12.42 -0.54
CA ARG A 62 19.62 11.83 0.22
C ARG A 62 20.93 12.29 -0.42
N GLU A 63 21.82 12.91 0.34
CA GLU A 63 23.22 13.18 -0.05
C GLU A 63 24.02 11.88 -0.20
#